data_AF-A0AA36CVJ2-F1
#
_entry.id   AF-A0AA36CVJ2-F1
#
_cell.length_a   1.000
_cell.length_b   1.000
_cell.length_c   1.000
_cell.angle_alpha   90.00
_cell.angle_beta   90.00
_cell.angle_gamma   90.00
#
_symmetry.space_group_name_H-M   'P 1'
#
loop_
_entity.id
_entity.type
_entity.pdbx_description
1 polymer ?
#
loop_
_entity_poly.entity_id
_entity_poly.type
_entity_poly.pdbx_seq_one_letter_code
_entity_poly.pdbx_strand_id
1 'polypeptide(L)'
;MKCLLLVAAFFAVSLAVALPEQPKERGVFCPVCQAFVKQVETDIENGEQADEDKLNAWCEKEFGTGVMGKVCKGFVDSELEKVVDKLKNDPGATPESVCKDIDLC
;
A
#
# COMPACT_ATOMS: atom_id res chain seq x y z
N MET A 1 -21.38 49.23 36.25
CA MET A 1 -20.19 49.21 35.37
C MET A 1 -19.27 48.04 35.72
N LYS A 2 -19.73 46.80 35.51
CA LYS A 2 -18.93 45.56 35.73
C LYS A 2 -19.13 44.52 34.60
N CYS A 3 -19.82 44.88 33.52
CA CYS A 3 -20.07 43.98 32.39
C CYS A 3 -19.04 44.13 31.25
N LEU A 4 -17.98 44.93 31.44
CA LEU A 4 -17.01 45.26 30.39
C LEU A 4 -15.75 44.38 30.40
N LEU A 5 -15.71 43.32 31.21
CA LEU A 5 -14.56 42.39 31.30
C LEU A 5 -14.87 40.97 30.80
N LEU A 6 -16.01 40.76 30.13
CA LEU A 6 -16.45 39.43 29.65
C LEU A 6 -16.36 39.25 28.12
N VAL A 7 -15.69 40.14 27.40
CA VAL A 7 -15.57 40.08 25.93
C VAL A 7 -14.11 40.25 25.50
N ALA A 8 -13.20 39.52 26.13
CA ALA A 8 -11.87 39.26 25.58
C ALA A 8 -11.89 37.86 24.96
N ALA A 9 -12.49 37.79 23.76
CA ALA A 9 -12.18 36.88 22.66
C ALA A 9 -11.75 35.45 23.08
N PHE A 10 -12.60 34.42 23.10
CA PHE A 10 -13.43 33.96 21.97
C PHE A 10 -12.81 34.30 20.62
N PHE A 11 -11.61 33.77 20.32
CA PHE A 11 -11.14 33.41 18.98
C PHE A 11 -9.79 32.67 19.08
N ALA A 12 -9.74 31.60 19.88
CA ALA A 12 -8.84 30.51 19.55
C ALA A 12 -9.52 29.75 18.39
N VAL A 13 -9.44 30.31 17.18
CA VAL A 13 -9.66 29.52 15.98
C VAL A 13 -8.59 28.45 16.04
N SER A 14 -8.98 27.25 16.45
CA SER A 14 -8.18 26.06 16.24
C SER A 14 -7.97 25.95 14.73
N LEU A 15 -6.89 26.54 14.24
CA LEU A 15 -6.28 26.19 12.97
C LEU A 15 -5.81 24.74 13.14
N ALA A 16 -6.75 23.80 13.03
CA ALA A 16 -6.43 22.48 12.52
C ALA A 16 -5.98 22.73 11.08
N VAL A 17 -4.70 23.07 10.92
CA VAL A 17 -4.05 23.08 9.63
C VAL A 17 -4.16 21.64 9.16
N ALA A 18 -5.15 21.37 8.31
CA ALA A 18 -5.18 20.18 7.49
C ALA A 18 -3.88 20.21 6.71
N LEU A 19 -2.87 19.48 7.20
CA LEU A 19 -1.65 19.27 6.46
C LEU A 19 -2.09 18.67 5.12
N PRO A 20 -1.72 19.27 3.97
CA PRO A 20 -2.04 18.66 2.69
C PRO A 20 -1.45 17.25 2.72
N GLU A 21 -2.30 16.24 2.46
CA GLU A 21 -1.84 14.86 2.27
C GLU A 21 -0.70 14.92 1.26
N GLN A 22 0.48 14.43 1.66
CA GLN A 22 1.66 14.38 0.79
C GLN A 22 1.23 13.78 -0.56
N PRO A 23 1.73 14.30 -1.71
CA PRO A 23 1.39 13.74 -3.02
C PRO A 23 1.61 12.23 -2.96
N LYS A 24 0.52 11.48 -3.13
CA LYS A 24 0.47 10.04 -2.90
C LYS A 24 1.29 9.35 -4.00
N GLU A 25 2.58 9.16 -3.77
CA GLU A 25 3.45 8.22 -4.51
C GLU A 25 2.77 6.84 -4.66
N ARG A 26 1.81 6.54 -3.76
CA ARG A 26 0.87 5.41 -3.79
C ARG A 26 0.36 5.11 -5.20
N GLY A 27 -0.17 6.10 -5.91
CA GLY A 27 -0.74 5.89 -7.25
C GLY A 27 0.26 5.35 -8.28
N VAL A 28 1.56 5.63 -8.11
CA VAL A 28 2.63 5.19 -9.01
C VAL A 28 2.99 3.72 -8.77
N PHE A 29 2.91 3.25 -7.52
CA PHE A 29 3.26 1.88 -7.16
C PHE A 29 2.07 0.92 -7.17
N CYS A 30 0.83 1.43 -7.22
CA CYS A 30 -0.38 0.62 -7.33
C CYS A 30 -0.32 -0.45 -8.43
N PRO A 31 0.13 -0.16 -9.68
CA PRO A 31 0.21 -1.18 -10.72
C PRO A 31 1.24 -2.27 -10.43
N VAL A 32 2.35 -1.93 -9.77
CA VAL A 32 3.40 -2.89 -9.38
C VAL A 32 2.87 -3.81 -8.30
N CYS A 33 2.19 -3.25 -7.29
CA CYS A 33 1.54 -4.04 -6.25
C CYS A 33 0.49 -4.99 -6.82
N GLN A 34 -0.40 -4.51 -7.69
CA GLN A 34 -1.46 -5.35 -8.26
C GLN A 34 -0.89 -6.50 -9.10
N ALA A 35 0.16 -6.24 -9.86
CA ALA A 35 0.85 -7.29 -10.61
C ALA A 35 1.50 -8.32 -9.68
N PHE A 36 2.16 -7.86 -8.60
CA PHE A 36 2.76 -8.73 -7.60
C PHE A 36 1.72 -9.63 -6.92
N VAL A 37 0.63 -9.06 -6.41
CA VAL A 37 -0.45 -9.83 -5.75
C VAL A 37 -1.05 -10.84 -6.72
N LYS A 38 -1.27 -10.44 -7.98
CA LYS A 38 -1.80 -11.36 -9.01
C LYS A 38 -0.85 -12.51 -9.33
N GLN A 39 0.47 -12.27 -9.32
CA GLN A 39 1.44 -13.34 -9.51
C GLN A 39 1.42 -14.33 -8.33
N VAL A 40 1.33 -13.83 -7.10
CA VAL A 40 1.19 -14.69 -5.90
C VAL A 40 -0.10 -15.50 -5.94
N GLU A 41 -1.21 -14.88 -6.34
CA GLU A 41 -2.50 -15.55 -6.56
C GLU A 41 -2.37 -16.67 -7.60
N THR A 42 -1.73 -16.40 -8.74
CA THR A 42 -1.49 -17.39 -9.81
C THR A 42 -0.67 -18.58 -9.30
N ASP A 43 0.35 -18.34 -8.49
CA ASP A 43 1.17 -19.40 -7.91
C ASP A 43 0.32 -20.31 -7.00
N ILE A 44 -0.52 -19.72 -6.14
CA ILE A 44 -1.43 -20.45 -5.26
C ILE A 44 -2.46 -21.27 -6.07
N GLU A 45 -3.07 -20.67 -7.10
CA GLU A 45 -4.05 -21.34 -7.96
C GLU A 45 -3.47 -22.55 -8.72
N ASN A 46 -2.19 -22.46 -9.11
CA ASN A 46 -1.47 -23.56 -9.75
C ASN A 46 -0.99 -24.63 -8.76
N GLY A 47 -1.24 -24.46 -7.45
CA GLY A 47 -0.74 -25.35 -6.41
C GLY A 47 0.76 -25.22 -6.18
N GLU A 48 1.36 -24.12 -6.62
CA GLU A 48 2.76 -23.79 -6.41
C GLU A 48 2.94 -22.98 -5.12
N GLN A 49 4.11 -23.10 -4.51
CA GLN A 49 4.49 -22.21 -3.43
C GLN A 49 4.91 -20.87 -4.02
N ALA A 50 4.34 -19.78 -3.50
CA ALA A 50 4.84 -18.44 -3.74
C ALA A 50 6.22 -18.32 -3.06
N ASP A 51 7.27 -18.40 -3.87
CA ASP A 51 8.66 -18.49 -3.45
C ASP A 51 9.38 -17.15 -3.70
N GLU A 52 10.19 -16.72 -2.72
CA GLU A 52 10.86 -15.42 -2.74
C GLU A 52 11.82 -15.29 -3.92
N ASP A 53 12.64 -16.31 -4.20
CA ASP A 53 13.61 -16.29 -5.31
C ASP A 53 12.89 -16.27 -6.66
N LYS A 54 11.84 -17.07 -6.80
CA LYS A 54 10.98 -17.10 -7.99
C LYS A 54 10.34 -15.74 -8.26
N LEU A 55 9.78 -15.11 -7.22
CA LEU A 55 9.13 -13.81 -7.33
C LEU A 55 10.13 -12.68 -7.55
N ASN A 56 11.32 -12.76 -6.97
CA ASN A 56 12.41 -11.83 -7.23
C ASN A 56 12.89 -11.89 -8.69
N ALA A 57 12.99 -13.10 -9.26
CA ALA A 57 13.29 -13.29 -10.68
C ALA A 57 12.15 -12.77 -11.59
N TRP A 58 10.90 -12.99 -11.18
CA TRP A 58 9.73 -12.42 -11.86
C TRP A 58 9.76 -10.88 -11.85
N CYS A 59 10.08 -10.26 -10.71
CA CYS A 59 10.22 -8.81 -10.59
C CYS A 59 11.27 -8.24 -11.56
N GLU A 60 12.44 -8.88 -11.68
CA GLU A 60 13.47 -8.46 -12.64
C GLU A 60 13.01 -8.61 -14.09
N LYS A 61 12.27 -9.68 -14.39
CA LYS A 61 11.76 -9.94 -15.74
C LYS A 61 10.70 -8.92 -16.17
N GLU A 62 9.74 -8.63 -15.30
CA GLU A 62 8.59 -7.77 -15.64
C GLU A 62 8.90 -6.28 -15.51
N PHE A 63 9.76 -5.88 -14.56
CA PHE A 63 10.03 -4.47 -14.25
C PHE A 63 11.50 -4.05 -14.45
N GLY A 64 12.37 -4.97 -14.87
CA GLY A 64 13.80 -4.73 -15.04
C GLY A 64 14.54 -4.58 -13.70
N THR A 65 15.78 -4.11 -13.76
CA THR A 65 16.62 -3.85 -12.56
C THR A 65 16.56 -2.40 -12.07
N GLY A 66 15.67 -1.60 -12.68
CA GLY A 66 15.44 -0.19 -12.36
C GLY A 66 14.63 0.03 -11.07
N VAL A 67 14.10 1.24 -10.90
CA VAL A 67 13.34 1.63 -9.69
C VAL A 67 12.14 0.72 -9.47
N MET A 68 11.35 0.43 -10.51
CA MET A 68 10.15 -0.41 -10.38
C MET A 68 10.49 -1.87 -10.03
N GLY A 69 11.57 -2.42 -10.58
CA GLY A 69 12.06 -3.73 -10.19
C GLY A 69 12.47 -3.79 -8.73
N LYS A 70 13.19 -2.77 -8.23
CA LYS A 70 13.57 -2.70 -6.81
C LYS A 70 12.37 -2.56 -5.89
N VAL A 71 11.35 -1.79 -6.29
CA VAL A 71 10.09 -1.67 -5.55
C VAL A 71 9.36 -3.01 -5.50
N CYS A 72 9.27 -3.70 -6.63
CA CYS A 72 8.67 -5.03 -6.71
C CYS A 72 9.37 -6.02 -5.76
N LYS A 73 10.71 -6.08 -5.80
CA LYS A 73 11.48 -6.92 -4.87
C LYS A 73 11.24 -6.55 -3.41
N GLY A 74 11.17 -5.25 -3.12
CA GLY A 74 10.80 -4.78 -1.78
C GLY A 74 9.45 -5.33 -1.30
N PHE A 75 8.46 -5.48 -2.20
CA PHE A 75 7.19 -6.12 -1.87
C PHE A 75 7.31 -7.62 -1.65
N VAL A 76 8.17 -8.31 -2.41
CA VAL A 76 8.49 -9.72 -2.14
C VAL A 76 9.05 -9.85 -0.72
N ASP A 77 10.04 -9.03 -0.37
CA ASP A 77 10.75 -9.11 0.90
C ASP A 77 9.86 -8.73 2.11
N SER A 78 8.94 -7.77 1.94
CA SER A 78 8.17 -7.20 3.08
C SER A 78 6.70 -7.59 3.16
N GLU A 79 6.07 -7.96 2.03
CA GLU A 79 4.62 -8.18 1.95
C GLU A 79 4.23 -9.60 1.55
N LEU A 80 5.13 -10.43 1.01
CA LEU A 80 4.79 -11.75 0.49
C LEU A 80 4.01 -12.63 1.48
N GLU A 81 4.49 -12.76 2.72
CA GLU A 81 3.81 -13.58 3.74
C GLU A 81 2.39 -13.08 4.01
N LYS A 82 2.22 -11.76 4.18
CA LYS A 82 0.91 -11.15 4.42
C LYS A 82 -0.03 -11.33 3.24
N VAL A 83 0.47 -11.21 2.02
CA VAL A 83 -0.32 -11.39 0.79
C VAL A 83 -0.74 -12.85 0.65
N VAL A 84 0.16 -13.81 0.86
CA VAL A 84 -0.14 -15.24 0.84
C VAL A 84 -1.19 -15.59 1.89
N ASP A 85 -1.04 -15.10 3.12
CA ASP A 85 -2.00 -15.34 4.19
C ASP A 85 -3.36 -14.72 3.87
N LYS A 86 -3.38 -13.51 3.31
CA LYS A 86 -4.63 -12.85 2.95
C LYS A 86 -5.36 -13.62 1.85
N LEU A 87 -4.68 -13.98 0.75
CA LEU A 87 -5.28 -14.71 -0.36
C LEU A 87 -5.79 -16.10 0.06
N LYS A 88 -5.12 -16.77 1.02
CA LYS A 88 -5.57 -18.08 1.52
C LYS A 88 -6.76 -17.99 2.47
N ASN A 89 -6.87 -16.93 3.26
CA ASN A 89 -7.86 -16.81 4.32
C ASN A 89 -9.07 -15.93 3.96
N ASP A 90 -8.96 -15.13 2.89
CA ASP A 90 -10.02 -14.25 2.41
C ASP A 90 -10.35 -14.55 0.94
N PRO A 91 -11.42 -15.34 0.66
CA PRO A 91 -11.81 -15.68 -0.71
C PRO A 91 -12.36 -14.47 -1.50
N GLY A 92 -12.55 -13.31 -0.86
CA GLY A 92 -12.89 -12.05 -1.52
C GLY A 92 -11.68 -11.14 -1.78
N ALA A 93 -10.47 -11.56 -1.39
CA ALA A 93 -9.26 -10.79 -1.61
C ALA A 93 -8.96 -10.69 -3.10
N THR A 94 -8.93 -9.46 -3.61
CA THR A 94 -8.52 -9.14 -4.99
C THR A 94 -7.18 -8.40 -4.96
N PRO A 95 -6.40 -8.38 -6.06
CA PRO A 95 -5.20 -7.56 -6.14
C PRO A 95 -5.43 -6.09 -5.77
N GLU A 96 -6.57 -5.51 -6.17
CA GLU A 96 -6.90 -4.13 -5.83
C GLU A 96 -7.17 -3.96 -4.32
N SER A 97 -7.96 -4.84 -3.70
CA SER A 97 -8.29 -4.71 -2.28
C SER A 97 -7.05 -4.91 -1.40
N VAL A 98 -6.22 -5.91 -1.72
CA VAL A 98 -4.97 -6.19 -1.00
C VAL A 98 -4.04 -4.99 -1.09
N CYS A 99 -3.86 -4.40 -2.27
CA CYS A 99 -2.99 -3.24 -2.44
C CYS A 99 -3.52 -1.96 -1.78
N LYS A 100 -4.84 -1.82 -1.62
CA LYS A 100 -5.46 -0.76 -0.80
C LYS A 100 -5.17 -0.94 0.68
N ASP A 101 -5.22 -2.18 1.17
CA ASP A 101 -5.00 -2.47 2.58
C ASP A 101 -3.57 -2.16 3.05
N ILE A 102 -2.60 -2.16 2.13
CA ILE A 102 -1.21 -1.77 2.39
C ILE A 102 -0.87 -0.35 1.92
N ASP A 103 -1.88 0.47 1.62
CA ASP A 103 -1.77 1.88 1.20
C ASP A 103 -0.82 2.09 0.00
N LEU A 104 -0.82 1.14 -0.93
CA LEU A 104 -0.17 1.25 -2.23
C LEU A 104 -1.16 1.56 -3.35
N CYS A 105 -2.45 1.36 -3.09
CA CYS A 105 -3.60 1.91 -3.80
C CYS A 105 -4.54 2.53 -2.72
#